data_AF-G1V596-F1
#
_entry.id   AF-G1V596-F1
#
_cell.length_a   1.000
_cell.length_b   1.000
_cell.length_c   1.000
_cell.angle_alpha   90.00
_cell.angle_beta   90.00
_cell.angle_gamma   90.00
#
_symmetry.space_group_name_H-M   'P 1'
#
loop_
_entity.id
_entity.type
_entity.pdbx_description
1 polymer ?
#
loop_
_entity_poly.entity_id
_entity_poly.type
_entity_poly.pdbx_seq_one_letter_code
_entity_poly.pdbx_strand_id
1 'polypeptide(L)'
;MIPVSKTLETDIAVVGGGIGGLCAAIAAAEGGARVMVLEKANTKRSGSGATGNDHFACYYPKHHGGDIRPILRELLDSLVGLCHDPLLSLRFLERSISIVDKWHEWGINMKPFAEDYVFMGHAYPDRPRIWLKYDGHNQKEALTRQAKKVGVTIVNHHPAVDLMRDEQGITGVLALDVSGETPSFTFVKARKVILATGTANRLYPAAGSPGWPFNTAFCPACAGAAQAQGWRIGAKLVNMELPNRHAGPKFFARAGKSTWIGVYRYPNGKLLGPFVDKATREVGDITCDVWNSAYTDVLMNGTGPAYIDCTGTGPEDMAFMREGMASEGLTGLLNYMDEKGIDPSKHAVEFMQYEPHLIGRGLEIDIDGQTSVPGLYATGDMVGNFRADIAGAAVYGWIAGEHAAAHLGDAPLADIENTPWAQERMAYYSRFMERPSGAHWKEANLALQQIMADYAAAGPHRVRSATLLNAGLKYLADLRRNAEAEIAASDAHTLLRAIETLDLIDNGEIVMHGALERKESRGMHQRSDFTFTNPLLADKFLTLRKEQGRIIPEWRQRWTA
;
A
#
# COMPACT_ATOMS: atom_id res chain seq x y z
N MET A 1 -16.50 3.25 -29.56
CA MET A 1 -15.99 2.25 -28.61
C MET A 1 -14.49 2.11 -28.78
N ILE A 2 -13.74 2.05 -27.69
CA ILE A 2 -12.29 1.82 -27.70
C ILE A 2 -12.04 0.41 -28.29
N PRO A 3 -11.11 0.25 -29.26
CA PRO A 3 -10.89 -1.03 -29.90
C PRO A 3 -10.16 -2.02 -28.98
N VAL A 4 -10.38 -3.32 -29.20
CA VAL A 4 -9.53 -4.38 -28.65
C VAL A 4 -8.34 -4.55 -29.57
N SER A 5 -7.12 -4.37 -29.06
CA SER A 5 -5.91 -4.54 -29.86
C SER A 5 -5.33 -5.94 -29.77
N LYS A 6 -5.48 -6.61 -28.62
CA LYS A 6 -4.84 -7.91 -28.32
C LYS A 6 -5.67 -8.77 -27.38
N THR A 7 -5.58 -10.08 -27.58
CA THR A 7 -5.94 -11.11 -26.58
C THR A 7 -4.67 -11.91 -26.29
N LEU A 8 -4.25 -11.92 -25.03
CA LEU A 8 -3.04 -12.58 -24.56
C LEU A 8 -3.41 -13.75 -23.65
N GLU A 9 -2.50 -14.71 -23.55
CA GLU A 9 -2.68 -15.93 -22.76
C GLU A 9 -1.47 -16.17 -21.87
N THR A 10 -1.72 -16.59 -20.64
CA THR A 10 -0.69 -16.93 -19.66
C THR A 10 -1.26 -17.94 -18.66
N ASP A 11 -0.41 -18.64 -17.91
CA ASP A 11 -0.93 -19.50 -16.85
C ASP A 11 -1.28 -18.64 -15.62
N ILE A 12 -0.42 -17.66 -15.31
CA ILE A 12 -0.61 -16.70 -14.22
C ILE A 12 -0.47 -15.27 -14.75
N ALA A 13 -1.45 -14.42 -14.47
CA ALA A 13 -1.35 -12.98 -14.67
C ALA A 13 -1.09 -12.29 -13.33
N VAL A 14 -0.01 -11.52 -13.24
CA VAL A 14 0.31 -10.68 -12.08
C VAL A 14 -0.06 -9.25 -12.41
N VAL A 15 -0.99 -8.68 -11.65
CA VAL A 15 -1.47 -7.30 -11.84
C VAL A 15 -0.76 -6.37 -10.86
N GLY A 16 0.20 -5.61 -11.39
CA GLY A 16 1.09 -4.74 -10.62
C GLY A 16 2.50 -5.30 -10.56
N GLY A 17 3.45 -4.49 -11.01
CA GLY A 17 4.87 -4.81 -11.09
C GLY A 17 5.69 -4.20 -9.95
N GLY A 18 5.09 -3.99 -8.77
CA GLY A 18 5.77 -3.54 -7.54
C GLY A 18 6.69 -4.62 -6.95
N ILE A 19 7.10 -4.47 -5.68
CA ILE A 19 7.94 -5.48 -5.00
C ILE A 19 7.23 -6.83 -4.93
N GLY A 20 6.01 -6.87 -4.39
CA GLY A 20 5.26 -8.13 -4.23
C GLY A 20 4.89 -8.79 -5.54
N GLY A 21 4.50 -8.00 -6.54
CA GLY A 21 4.20 -8.53 -7.87
C GLY A 21 5.41 -9.15 -8.57
N LEU A 22 6.58 -8.50 -8.52
CA LEU A 22 7.80 -9.09 -9.09
C LEU A 22 8.26 -10.33 -8.32
N CYS A 23 8.17 -10.33 -6.98
CA CYS A 23 8.50 -11.53 -6.19
C CYS A 23 7.55 -12.70 -6.50
N ALA A 24 6.24 -12.43 -6.63
CA ALA A 24 5.26 -13.43 -7.03
C ALA A 24 5.52 -13.97 -8.44
N ALA A 25 5.84 -13.08 -9.38
CA ALA A 25 6.12 -13.48 -10.75
C ALA A 25 7.37 -14.35 -10.86
N ILE A 26 8.45 -13.99 -10.15
CA ILE A 26 9.70 -14.77 -10.12
C ILE A 26 9.42 -16.14 -9.52
N ALA A 27 8.80 -16.21 -8.34
CA ALA A 27 8.50 -17.47 -7.66
C ALA A 27 7.63 -18.39 -8.50
N ALA A 28 6.59 -17.85 -9.15
CA ALA A 28 5.71 -18.60 -10.03
C ALA A 28 6.44 -19.14 -11.27
N ALA A 29 7.30 -18.34 -11.89
CA ALA A 29 8.08 -18.76 -13.06
C ALA A 29 9.14 -19.81 -12.70
N GLU A 30 9.79 -19.69 -11.53
CA GLU A 30 10.68 -20.74 -11.00
C GLU A 30 9.92 -22.04 -10.70
N GLY A 31 8.63 -21.95 -10.36
CA GLY A 31 7.70 -23.08 -10.26
C GLY A 31 7.25 -23.66 -11.61
N GLY A 32 7.73 -23.14 -12.74
CA GLY A 32 7.44 -23.65 -14.08
C GLY A 32 6.19 -23.08 -14.76
N ALA A 33 5.51 -22.10 -14.15
CA ALA A 33 4.35 -21.45 -14.76
C ALA A 33 4.78 -20.45 -15.85
N ARG A 34 3.98 -20.30 -16.92
CA ARG A 34 4.10 -19.12 -17.79
C ARG A 34 3.44 -17.94 -17.08
N VAL A 35 4.22 -16.87 -16.90
CA VAL A 35 3.82 -15.71 -16.11
C VAL A 35 3.88 -14.43 -16.94
N MET A 36 2.83 -13.62 -16.82
CA MET A 36 2.77 -12.28 -17.39
C MET A 36 2.53 -11.25 -16.28
N VAL A 37 3.36 -10.21 -16.22
CA VAL A 37 3.17 -9.05 -15.34
C VAL A 37 2.57 -7.90 -16.13
N LEU A 38 1.42 -7.40 -15.69
CA LEU A 38 0.78 -6.19 -16.19
C LEU A 38 1.09 -5.04 -15.24
N GLU A 39 1.84 -4.04 -15.71
CA GLU A 39 2.24 -2.89 -14.91
C GLU A 39 1.69 -1.61 -15.53
N LYS A 40 1.03 -0.79 -14.72
CA LYS A 40 0.44 0.50 -15.13
C LYS A 40 1.49 1.51 -15.60
N ALA A 41 2.64 1.54 -14.94
CA ALA A 41 3.77 2.39 -15.24
C ALA A 41 4.91 1.55 -15.82
N ASN A 42 6.04 1.48 -15.11
CA ASN A 42 7.20 0.67 -15.50
C ASN A 42 7.74 -0.10 -14.29
N THR A 43 7.92 -1.40 -14.43
CA THR A 43 8.44 -2.31 -13.37
C THR A 43 9.74 -1.83 -12.72
N LYS A 44 10.55 -1.03 -13.42
CA LYS A 44 11.79 -0.46 -12.86
C LYS A 44 11.58 0.66 -11.84
N ARG A 45 10.41 1.33 -11.85
CA ARG A 45 10.15 2.55 -11.05
C ARG A 45 8.69 2.66 -10.57
N SER A 46 7.92 1.58 -10.57
CA SER A 46 6.53 1.56 -10.09
C SER A 46 6.38 1.12 -8.63
N GLY A 47 5.22 1.41 -8.05
CA GLY A 47 4.82 0.95 -6.71
C GLY A 47 5.52 1.67 -5.55
N SER A 48 5.14 1.34 -4.31
CA SER A 48 5.63 2.01 -3.09
C SER A 48 7.14 1.89 -2.87
N GLY A 49 7.78 0.85 -3.41
CA GLY A 49 9.24 0.64 -3.38
C GLY A 49 10.01 1.21 -4.58
N ALA A 50 9.37 2.07 -5.39
CA ALA A 50 9.93 2.61 -6.65
C ALA A 50 11.29 3.31 -6.51
N THR A 51 11.49 4.02 -5.41
CA THR A 51 12.62 4.94 -5.21
C THR A 51 13.69 4.38 -4.29
N GLY A 52 13.46 3.21 -3.69
CA GLY A 52 14.36 2.60 -2.72
C GLY A 52 13.72 2.46 -1.33
N ASN A 53 14.50 1.89 -0.42
CA ASN A 53 14.18 1.63 0.98
C ASN A 53 15.48 1.31 1.74
N ASP A 54 15.53 1.51 3.05
CA ASP A 54 16.73 1.27 3.86
C ASP A 54 16.57 0.16 4.91
N HIS A 55 15.36 -0.41 5.09
CA HIS A 55 15.10 -1.39 6.16
C HIS A 55 14.11 -2.51 5.79
N PHE A 56 14.32 -3.73 6.28
CA PHE A 56 13.51 -4.91 5.96
C PHE A 56 13.15 -5.65 7.26
N ALA A 57 11.86 -5.81 7.58
CA ALA A 57 11.45 -6.63 8.72
C ALA A 57 11.87 -8.10 8.47
N CYS A 58 12.68 -8.67 9.37
CA CYS A 58 13.24 -10.00 9.17
C CYS A 58 13.49 -10.71 10.49
N TYR A 59 13.27 -12.02 10.51
CA TYR A 59 13.77 -12.91 11.55
C TYR A 59 15.01 -13.65 11.07
N TYR A 60 16.16 -13.34 11.68
CA TYR A 60 17.41 -14.05 11.48
C TYR A 60 17.86 -14.78 12.76
N PRO A 61 17.82 -16.14 12.82
CA PRO A 61 18.16 -16.89 14.02
C PRO A 61 19.57 -16.65 14.58
N LYS A 62 20.54 -16.31 13.73
CA LYS A 62 21.92 -16.01 14.17
C LYS A 62 21.98 -14.71 14.98
N HIS A 63 21.12 -13.74 14.69
CA HIS A 63 21.04 -12.46 15.40
C HIS A 63 20.05 -12.52 16.58
N HIS A 64 18.87 -13.10 16.37
CA HIS A 64 17.77 -13.09 17.34
C HIS A 64 17.75 -14.29 18.30
N GLY A 65 18.57 -15.31 18.05
CA GLY A 65 18.45 -16.61 18.71
C GLY A 65 17.41 -17.51 18.02
N GLY A 66 17.31 -18.77 18.48
CA GLY A 66 16.43 -19.77 17.87
C GLY A 66 14.93 -19.65 18.20
N ASP A 67 14.56 -18.78 19.15
CA ASP A 67 13.16 -18.54 19.52
C ASP A 67 12.59 -17.35 18.74
N ILE A 68 11.63 -17.61 17.86
CA ILE A 68 10.98 -16.59 17.01
C ILE A 68 9.93 -15.76 17.77
N ARG A 69 9.43 -16.25 18.92
CA ARG A 69 8.29 -15.65 19.64
C ARG A 69 8.54 -14.20 20.09
N PRO A 70 9.73 -13.81 20.59
CA PRO A 70 10.01 -12.41 20.90
C PRO A 70 9.90 -11.48 19.68
N ILE A 71 10.28 -11.96 18.49
CA ILE A 71 10.25 -11.19 17.24
C ILE A 71 8.82 -11.09 16.72
N LEU A 72 8.04 -12.17 16.82
CA LEU A 72 6.61 -12.14 16.54
C LEU A 72 5.88 -11.14 17.46
N ARG A 73 6.20 -11.14 18.77
CA ARG A 73 5.64 -10.17 19.71
C ARG A 73 6.04 -8.74 19.36
N GLU A 74 7.31 -8.50 19.00
CA GLU A 74 7.76 -7.18 18.57
C GLU A 74 6.98 -6.68 17.35
N LEU A 75 6.76 -7.53 16.35
CA LEU A 75 5.98 -7.19 15.17
C LEU A 75 4.50 -6.89 15.52
N LEU A 76 3.89 -7.70 16.39
CA LEU A 76 2.48 -7.55 16.77
C LEU A 76 2.21 -6.37 17.74
N ASP A 77 3.21 -5.97 18.53
CA ASP A 77 3.13 -4.79 19.42
C ASP A 77 3.36 -3.47 18.66
N SER A 78 3.83 -3.54 17.41
CA SER A 78 4.06 -2.37 16.57
C SER A 78 2.76 -1.75 16.03
N LEU A 79 2.89 -0.57 15.39
CA LEU A 79 1.78 0.15 14.74
C LEU A 79 1.01 -0.65 13.66
N VAL A 80 1.55 -1.77 13.18
CA VAL A 80 0.88 -2.60 12.15
C VAL A 80 0.14 -3.80 12.75
N GLY A 81 0.49 -4.23 13.97
CA GLY A 81 0.02 -5.50 14.54
C GLY A 81 -1.49 -5.59 14.81
N LEU A 82 -2.17 -4.44 14.95
CA LEU A 82 -3.63 -4.39 15.13
C LEU A 82 -4.39 -5.08 13.97
N CYS A 83 -3.83 -5.06 12.77
CA CYS A 83 -4.49 -5.56 11.56
C CYS A 83 -3.86 -6.84 11.01
N HIS A 84 -3.13 -7.59 11.84
CA HIS A 84 -2.50 -8.84 11.45
C HIS A 84 -3.30 -10.05 11.92
N ASP A 85 -3.45 -11.05 11.08
CA ASP A 85 -3.61 -12.42 11.57
C ASP A 85 -2.23 -12.89 12.09
N PRO A 86 -2.08 -13.25 13.38
CA PRO A 86 -0.81 -13.73 13.92
C PRO A 86 -0.20 -14.89 13.15
N LEU A 87 -1.03 -15.82 12.65
CA LEU A 87 -0.58 -16.96 11.83
C LEU A 87 0.18 -16.50 10.58
N LEU A 88 -0.30 -15.45 9.91
CA LEU A 88 0.34 -14.88 8.73
C LEU A 88 1.67 -14.20 9.10
N SER A 89 1.71 -13.55 10.27
CA SER A 89 2.92 -12.93 10.78
C SER A 89 4.01 -13.95 11.12
N LEU A 90 3.63 -15.10 11.69
CA LEU A 90 4.56 -16.20 11.95
C LEU A 90 5.13 -16.75 10.64
N ARG A 91 4.25 -17.10 9.69
CA ARG A 91 4.64 -17.60 8.36
C ARG A 91 5.58 -16.64 7.63
N PHE A 92 5.30 -15.34 7.71
CA PHE A 92 6.15 -14.29 7.18
C PHE A 92 7.56 -14.33 7.79
N LEU A 93 7.66 -14.34 9.12
CA LEU A 93 8.96 -14.33 9.81
C LEU A 93 9.78 -15.59 9.49
N GLU A 94 9.15 -16.76 9.46
CA GLU A 94 9.80 -18.03 9.08
C GLU A 94 10.44 -17.99 7.69
N ARG A 95 9.83 -17.25 6.75
CA ARG A 95 10.28 -17.16 5.36
C ARG A 95 11.21 -15.97 5.10
N SER A 96 11.17 -14.94 5.94
CA SER A 96 11.78 -13.63 5.70
C SER A 96 13.26 -13.68 5.30
N ILE A 97 14.09 -14.42 6.04
CA ILE A 97 15.54 -14.49 5.79
C ILE A 97 15.88 -15.09 4.42
N SER A 98 15.12 -16.09 3.96
CA SER A 98 15.34 -16.69 2.64
C SER A 98 15.15 -15.71 1.48
N ILE A 99 14.27 -14.71 1.68
CA ILE A 99 14.04 -13.66 0.69
C ILE A 99 15.17 -12.62 0.73
N VAL A 100 15.67 -12.29 1.93
CA VAL A 100 16.85 -11.43 2.11
C VAL A 100 18.06 -12.03 1.39
N ASP A 101 18.33 -13.33 1.59
CA ASP A 101 19.44 -14.03 0.93
C ASP A 101 19.33 -13.94 -0.60
N LYS A 102 18.14 -14.23 -1.16
CA LYS A 102 17.88 -14.11 -2.61
C LYS A 102 18.10 -12.69 -3.15
N TRP A 103 17.62 -11.67 -2.43
CA TRP A 103 17.81 -10.28 -2.84
C TRP A 103 19.29 -9.90 -2.89
N HIS A 104 20.06 -10.38 -1.92
CA HIS A 104 21.51 -10.21 -1.92
C HIS A 104 22.17 -10.86 -3.14
N GLU A 105 21.82 -12.12 -3.44
CA GLU A 105 22.31 -12.86 -4.61
C GLU A 105 21.95 -12.18 -5.93
N TRP A 106 20.82 -11.49 -6.00
CA TRP A 106 20.39 -10.77 -7.20
C TRP A 106 21.00 -9.38 -7.36
N GLY A 107 21.84 -8.95 -6.41
CA GLY A 107 22.60 -7.70 -6.44
C GLY A 107 21.91 -6.52 -5.75
N ILE A 108 20.97 -6.77 -4.83
CA ILE A 108 20.48 -5.76 -3.88
C ILE A 108 21.38 -5.86 -2.64
N ASN A 109 22.03 -4.77 -2.23
CA ASN A 109 23.02 -4.88 -1.17
C ASN A 109 22.33 -5.00 0.22
N MET A 110 22.10 -6.25 0.65
CA MET A 110 21.53 -6.58 1.96
C MET A 110 22.53 -6.52 3.13
N LYS A 111 23.81 -6.25 2.85
CA LYS A 111 24.91 -6.23 3.83
C LYS A 111 25.80 -4.98 3.66
N PRO A 112 25.24 -3.76 3.66
CA PRO A 112 26.03 -2.56 3.40
C PRO A 112 26.98 -2.17 4.56
N PHE A 113 26.74 -2.68 5.78
CA PHE A 113 27.43 -2.19 6.98
C PHE A 113 28.40 -3.20 7.63
N ALA A 114 28.35 -4.48 7.25
CA ALA A 114 29.21 -5.53 7.79
C ALA A 114 29.21 -6.76 6.87
N GLU A 115 30.07 -7.74 7.16
CA GLU A 115 30.12 -9.05 6.47
C GLU A 115 28.83 -9.88 6.63
N ASP A 116 28.05 -9.59 7.68
CA ASP A 116 26.78 -10.25 7.98
C ASP A 116 25.66 -9.22 8.14
N TYR A 117 24.44 -9.72 8.20
CA TYR A 117 23.22 -8.93 8.35
C TYR A 117 23.20 -8.09 9.62
N VAL A 118 22.90 -6.80 9.49
CA VAL A 118 22.88 -5.83 10.59
C VAL A 118 21.46 -5.32 10.84
N PHE A 119 21.06 -5.32 12.12
CA PHE A 119 19.74 -4.88 12.58
C PHE A 119 19.91 -3.69 13.52
N MET A 120 19.38 -2.53 13.13
CA MET A 120 19.53 -1.28 13.90
C MET A 120 18.40 -0.29 13.57
N GLY A 121 18.22 0.72 14.41
CA GLY A 121 17.13 1.69 14.30
C GLY A 121 15.76 1.09 14.60
N HIS A 122 14.73 1.94 14.57
CA HIS A 122 13.30 1.54 14.56
C HIS A 122 12.87 0.55 15.63
N ALA A 123 13.52 0.61 16.79
CA ALA A 123 13.27 -0.25 17.91
C ALA A 123 13.06 0.60 19.16
N TYR A 124 12.14 0.14 20.01
CA TYR A 124 12.07 0.64 21.38
C TYR A 124 13.39 0.35 22.10
N PRO A 125 13.80 1.21 23.05
CA PRO A 125 14.89 0.89 23.97
C PRO A 125 14.67 -0.49 24.61
N ASP A 126 15.75 -1.28 24.66
CA ASP A 126 15.78 -2.62 25.29
C ASP A 126 14.85 -3.69 24.67
N ARG A 127 14.28 -3.44 23.48
CA ARG A 127 13.46 -4.41 22.74
C ARG A 127 14.22 -5.01 21.54
N PRO A 128 13.81 -6.19 21.04
CA PRO A 128 14.46 -6.82 19.90
C PRO A 128 14.46 -5.95 18.64
N ARG A 129 15.58 -5.93 17.92
CA ARG A 129 15.73 -5.16 16.67
C ARG A 129 15.35 -6.02 15.48
N ILE A 130 14.15 -5.80 14.93
CA ILE A 130 13.61 -6.66 13.86
C ILE A 130 13.81 -6.11 12.44
N TRP A 131 14.43 -4.93 12.32
CA TRP A 131 14.62 -4.22 11.06
C TRP A 131 16.06 -4.37 10.56
N LEU A 132 16.26 -5.24 9.57
CA LEU A 132 17.51 -5.39 8.86
C LEU A 132 17.77 -4.12 8.04
N LYS A 133 18.93 -3.48 8.18
CA LYS A 133 19.30 -2.36 7.31
C LYS A 133 19.95 -2.85 6.01
N TYR A 134 19.51 -2.29 4.88
CA TYR A 134 20.03 -2.62 3.54
C TYR A 134 20.04 -1.40 2.63
N ASP A 135 20.76 -1.50 1.52
CA ASP A 135 20.74 -0.48 0.47
C ASP A 135 19.77 -0.91 -0.65
N GLY A 136 18.58 -0.32 -0.63
CA GLY A 136 17.48 -0.62 -1.55
C GLY A 136 17.43 0.25 -2.80
N HIS A 137 18.41 1.13 -3.07
CA HIS A 137 18.32 2.11 -4.17
C HIS A 137 18.05 1.47 -5.55
N ASN A 138 18.53 0.23 -5.77
CA ASN A 138 18.41 -0.50 -7.03
C ASN A 138 17.38 -1.64 -7.04
N GLN A 139 16.64 -1.84 -5.94
CA GLN A 139 15.83 -3.05 -5.72
C GLN A 139 14.85 -3.36 -6.86
N LYS A 140 14.21 -2.33 -7.44
CA LYS A 140 13.26 -2.50 -8.55
C LYS A 140 13.94 -2.92 -9.85
N GLU A 141 15.13 -2.40 -10.11
CA GLU A 141 15.91 -2.74 -11.29
C GLU A 141 16.44 -4.17 -11.19
N ALA A 142 16.93 -4.56 -10.01
CA ALA A 142 17.38 -5.93 -9.73
C ALA A 142 16.24 -6.95 -9.86
N LEU A 143 15.09 -6.71 -9.23
CA LEU A 143 13.91 -7.57 -9.34
C LEU A 143 13.37 -7.65 -10.78
N THR A 144 13.35 -6.53 -11.52
CA THR A 144 12.93 -6.54 -12.93
C THR A 144 13.87 -7.37 -13.79
N ARG A 145 15.19 -7.27 -13.55
CA ARG A 145 16.20 -8.09 -14.23
C ARG A 145 16.03 -9.57 -13.91
N GLN A 146 15.80 -9.91 -12.64
CA GLN A 146 15.59 -11.29 -12.22
C GLN A 146 14.31 -11.88 -12.83
N ALA A 147 13.18 -11.16 -12.82
CA ALA A 147 11.94 -11.58 -13.46
C ALA A 147 12.15 -11.92 -14.95
N LYS A 148 12.84 -11.05 -15.69
CA LYS A 148 13.18 -11.32 -17.09
C LYS A 148 14.11 -12.52 -17.26
N LYS A 149 15.08 -12.70 -16.37
CA LYS A 149 16.03 -13.82 -16.40
C LYS A 149 15.32 -15.18 -16.27
N VAL A 150 14.28 -15.26 -15.44
CA VAL A 150 13.48 -16.50 -15.26
C VAL A 150 12.32 -16.63 -16.25
N GLY A 151 12.25 -15.77 -17.28
CA GLY A 151 11.28 -15.90 -18.37
C GLY A 151 9.93 -15.22 -18.18
N VAL A 152 9.77 -14.36 -17.15
CA VAL A 152 8.54 -13.58 -16.97
C VAL A 152 8.36 -12.58 -18.11
N THR A 153 7.17 -12.58 -18.71
CA THR A 153 6.78 -11.55 -19.69
C THR A 153 6.29 -10.31 -18.97
N ILE A 154 6.91 -9.15 -19.21
CA ILE A 154 6.53 -7.88 -18.57
C ILE A 154 5.88 -6.97 -19.61
N VAL A 155 4.64 -6.56 -19.35
CA VAL A 155 3.87 -5.64 -20.16
C VAL A 155 3.65 -4.35 -19.36
N ASN A 156 4.50 -3.36 -19.62
CA ASN A 156 4.39 -2.03 -19.01
C ASN A 156 3.30 -1.20 -19.69
N HIS A 157 2.82 -0.14 -19.03
CA HIS A 157 1.73 0.72 -19.50
C HIS A 157 0.41 -0.02 -19.77
N HIS A 158 0.12 -1.08 -19.01
CA HIS A 158 -1.10 -1.89 -19.13
C HIS A 158 -1.79 -2.05 -17.77
N PRO A 159 -2.38 -0.99 -17.20
CA PRO A 159 -3.24 -1.14 -16.03
C PRO A 159 -4.39 -2.12 -16.29
N ALA A 160 -4.61 -3.06 -15.36
CA ALA A 160 -5.87 -3.79 -15.31
C ALA A 160 -6.99 -2.84 -14.86
N VAL A 161 -8.10 -2.85 -15.60
CA VAL A 161 -9.28 -2.03 -15.31
C VAL A 161 -10.42 -2.87 -14.75
N ASP A 162 -10.50 -4.15 -15.10
CA ASP A 162 -11.45 -5.10 -14.54
C ASP A 162 -10.89 -6.53 -14.44
N LEU A 163 -11.49 -7.28 -13.51
CA LEU A 163 -11.25 -8.70 -13.31
C LEU A 163 -12.37 -9.52 -13.99
N MET A 164 -11.98 -10.65 -14.57
CA MET A 164 -12.89 -11.59 -15.22
C MET A 164 -13.00 -12.83 -14.35
N ARG A 165 -14.23 -13.30 -14.12
CA ARG A 165 -14.51 -14.52 -13.38
C ARG A 165 -15.77 -15.20 -13.86
N ASP A 166 -15.89 -16.49 -13.56
CA ASP A 166 -17.11 -17.27 -13.69
C ASP A 166 -17.54 -17.84 -12.32
N GLU A 167 -18.37 -18.87 -12.32
CA GLU A 167 -18.83 -19.56 -11.10
C GLU A 167 -17.70 -20.35 -10.40
N GLN A 168 -16.67 -20.75 -11.13
CA GLN A 168 -15.55 -21.54 -10.61
C GLN A 168 -14.45 -20.68 -10.03
N GLY A 169 -14.28 -19.45 -10.53
CA GLY A 169 -13.28 -18.53 -10.00
C GLY A 169 -12.80 -17.52 -11.03
N ILE A 170 -11.60 -16.97 -10.79
CA ILE A 170 -10.98 -16.01 -11.70
C ILE A 170 -10.60 -16.66 -13.03
N THR A 171 -10.77 -15.93 -14.13
CA THR A 171 -10.50 -16.41 -15.50
C THR A 171 -9.57 -15.51 -16.31
N GLY A 172 -9.29 -14.31 -15.80
CA GLY A 172 -8.38 -13.37 -16.46
C GLY A 172 -8.64 -11.93 -16.08
N VAL A 173 -8.14 -11.01 -16.90
CA VAL A 173 -8.26 -9.56 -16.68
C VAL A 173 -8.50 -8.81 -17.99
N LEU A 174 -9.22 -7.69 -17.89
CA LEU A 174 -9.26 -6.66 -18.92
C LEU A 174 -8.27 -5.57 -18.54
N ALA A 175 -7.32 -5.32 -19.43
CA ALA A 175 -6.34 -4.25 -19.31
C ALA A 175 -6.58 -3.16 -20.34
N LEU A 176 -6.07 -1.98 -20.05
CA LEU A 176 -6.06 -0.83 -20.94
C LEU A 176 -4.61 -0.54 -21.35
N ASP A 177 -4.28 -0.61 -22.63
CA ASP A 177 -2.99 -0.14 -23.14
C ASP A 177 -3.01 1.39 -23.12
N VAL A 178 -2.13 1.97 -22.30
CA VAL A 178 -1.93 3.43 -22.16
C VAL A 178 -0.51 3.85 -22.57
N SER A 179 0.17 3.05 -23.39
CA SER A 179 1.52 3.35 -23.88
C SER A 179 1.56 4.51 -24.88
N GLY A 180 0.44 4.79 -25.55
CA GLY A 180 0.25 5.91 -26.46
C GLY A 180 -0.88 6.84 -26.03
N GLU A 181 -1.14 7.87 -26.83
CA GLU A 181 -2.21 8.85 -26.59
C GLU A 181 -3.61 8.24 -26.75
N THR A 182 -3.80 7.37 -27.75
CA THR A 182 -5.06 6.65 -27.96
C THR A 182 -5.04 5.30 -27.22
N PRO A 183 -5.98 5.04 -26.30
CA PRO A 183 -6.02 3.78 -25.57
C PRO A 183 -6.54 2.62 -26.43
N SER A 184 -6.20 1.40 -26.06
CA SER A 184 -6.85 0.18 -26.58
C SER A 184 -7.06 -0.85 -25.48
N PHE A 185 -8.06 -1.72 -25.60
CA PHE A 185 -8.25 -2.81 -24.66
C PHE A 185 -7.35 -4.00 -24.99
N THR A 186 -6.87 -4.67 -23.95
CA THR A 186 -6.17 -5.96 -24.03
C THR A 186 -6.83 -6.95 -23.07
N PHE A 187 -7.29 -8.08 -23.60
CA PHE A 187 -7.71 -9.21 -22.76
C PHE A 187 -6.49 -10.04 -22.39
N VAL A 188 -6.41 -10.49 -21.13
CA VAL A 188 -5.41 -11.45 -20.69
C VAL A 188 -6.10 -12.61 -20.01
N LYS A 189 -6.17 -13.74 -20.72
CA LYS A 189 -6.68 -15.02 -20.22
C LYS A 189 -5.65 -15.63 -19.28
N ALA A 190 -6.08 -15.99 -18.07
CA ALA A 190 -5.19 -16.60 -17.09
C ALA A 190 -5.94 -17.58 -16.19
N ARG A 191 -5.28 -18.69 -15.82
CA ARG A 191 -5.83 -19.68 -14.88
C ARG A 191 -5.88 -19.11 -13.46
N LYS A 192 -4.90 -18.28 -13.13
CA LYS A 192 -4.77 -17.61 -11.83
C LYS A 192 -4.40 -16.15 -12.04
N VAL A 193 -4.82 -15.31 -11.11
CA VAL A 193 -4.46 -13.88 -11.09
C VAL A 193 -3.89 -13.52 -9.73
N ILE A 194 -2.79 -12.78 -9.69
CA ILE A 194 -2.17 -12.28 -8.46
C ILE A 194 -2.24 -10.75 -8.46
N LEU A 195 -2.93 -10.15 -7.50
CA LEU A 195 -3.06 -8.70 -7.37
C LEU A 195 -1.95 -8.11 -6.51
N ALA A 196 -1.26 -7.09 -7.04
CA ALA A 196 -0.11 -6.43 -6.43
C ALA A 196 -0.02 -4.92 -6.78
N THR A 197 -1.18 -4.24 -6.85
CA THR A 197 -1.32 -2.82 -7.29
C THR A 197 -0.96 -1.74 -6.27
N GLY A 198 -0.47 -2.09 -5.08
CA GLY A 198 -0.16 -1.16 -3.99
C GLY A 198 -1.40 -0.59 -3.25
N THR A 199 -1.23 0.57 -2.63
CA THR A 199 -2.22 1.24 -1.76
C THR A 199 -3.30 2.03 -2.53
N ALA A 200 -4.18 2.73 -1.79
CA ALA A 200 -5.19 3.66 -2.29
C ALA A 200 -4.84 5.12 -1.93
N ASN A 201 -3.79 5.66 -2.53
CA ASN A 201 -3.46 7.09 -2.42
C ASN A 201 -4.51 7.94 -3.14
N ARG A 202 -4.57 9.24 -2.82
CA ARG A 202 -5.56 10.21 -3.34
C ARG A 202 -7.01 9.97 -2.91
N LEU A 203 -7.27 9.01 -2.02
CA LEU A 203 -8.58 8.84 -1.39
C LEU A 203 -8.92 10.00 -0.45
N TYR A 204 -7.93 10.49 0.29
CA TYR A 204 -8.03 11.65 1.18
C TYR A 204 -7.21 12.83 0.62
N PRO A 205 -7.49 14.08 1.04
CA PRO A 205 -6.72 15.25 0.60
C PRO A 205 -5.25 15.10 1.02
N ALA A 206 -4.32 15.45 0.12
CA ALA A 206 -2.90 15.51 0.44
C ALA A 206 -2.67 16.48 1.61
N ALA A 207 -2.08 16.00 2.71
CA ALA A 207 -2.11 16.75 3.97
C ALA A 207 -1.31 18.06 3.91
N GLY A 208 -0.13 18.04 3.29
CA GLY A 208 0.76 19.21 3.21
C GLY A 208 0.33 20.24 2.18
N SER A 209 -0.31 19.81 1.09
CA SER A 209 -0.68 20.68 -0.02
C SER A 209 -2.04 20.29 -0.59
N PRO A 210 -3.15 20.62 0.11
CA PRO A 210 -4.49 20.39 -0.40
C PRO A 210 -4.66 20.97 -1.81
N GLY A 211 -5.25 20.20 -2.73
CA GLY A 211 -5.34 20.57 -4.16
C GLY A 211 -4.23 20.00 -5.06
N TRP A 212 -3.14 19.48 -4.47
CA TRP A 212 -2.03 18.81 -5.16
C TRP A 212 -2.01 17.32 -4.82
N PRO A 213 -2.90 16.49 -5.40
CA PRO A 213 -3.11 15.11 -4.98
C PRO A 213 -1.90 14.18 -5.18
N PHE A 214 -0.87 14.62 -5.90
CA PHE A 214 0.35 13.85 -6.17
C PHE A 214 1.47 14.07 -5.14
N ASN A 215 1.34 15.07 -4.26
CA ASN A 215 2.24 15.25 -3.13
C ASN A 215 1.79 14.37 -1.96
N THR A 216 2.09 13.08 -2.06
CA THR A 216 1.67 12.03 -1.10
C THR A 216 2.87 11.16 -0.74
N ALA A 217 2.82 10.52 0.43
CA ALA A 217 3.95 9.78 1.00
C ALA A 217 4.41 8.57 0.16
N PHE A 218 3.50 7.99 -0.62
CA PHE A 218 3.73 6.77 -1.40
C PHE A 218 3.50 7.03 -2.89
N CYS A 219 3.74 6.04 -3.76
CA CYS A 219 3.58 6.21 -5.20
C CYS A 219 2.15 6.64 -5.56
N PRO A 220 1.93 7.81 -6.19
CA PRO A 220 0.58 8.32 -6.44
C PRO A 220 -0.19 7.56 -7.53
N ALA A 221 0.48 6.65 -8.25
CA ALA A 221 -0.14 5.72 -9.18
C ALA A 221 -0.84 4.53 -8.49
N CYS A 222 -0.55 4.29 -7.20
CA CYS A 222 -1.28 3.36 -6.36
C CYS A 222 -2.63 3.98 -5.96
N ALA A 223 -3.68 3.62 -6.69
CA ALA A 223 -5.02 4.24 -6.61
C ALA A 223 -6.11 3.25 -6.17
N GLY A 224 -5.75 2.21 -5.41
CA GLY A 224 -6.73 1.30 -4.79
C GLY A 224 -7.45 0.35 -5.76
N ALA A 225 -6.88 0.10 -6.94
CA ALA A 225 -7.50 -0.67 -8.00
C ALA A 225 -7.80 -2.12 -7.59
N ALA A 226 -6.86 -2.82 -6.93
CA ALA A 226 -7.10 -4.19 -6.47
C ALA A 226 -8.24 -4.29 -5.44
N GLN A 227 -8.32 -3.38 -4.49
CA GLN A 227 -9.41 -3.34 -3.51
C GLN A 227 -10.76 -3.11 -4.22
N ALA A 228 -10.83 -2.11 -5.12
CA ALA A 228 -12.05 -1.78 -5.85
C ALA A 228 -12.50 -2.92 -6.79
N GLN A 229 -11.57 -3.49 -7.56
CA GLN A 229 -11.88 -4.56 -8.49
C GLN A 229 -12.23 -5.86 -7.77
N GLY A 230 -11.52 -6.20 -6.69
CA GLY A 230 -11.86 -7.32 -5.81
C GLY A 230 -13.25 -7.17 -5.21
N TRP A 231 -13.60 -5.96 -4.76
CA TRP A 231 -14.93 -5.63 -4.26
C TRP A 231 -16.04 -5.87 -5.30
N ARG A 232 -15.84 -5.44 -6.55
CA ARG A 232 -16.82 -5.60 -7.64
C ARG A 232 -17.13 -7.07 -7.92
N ILE A 233 -16.15 -7.96 -7.78
CA ILE A 233 -16.32 -9.40 -8.00
C ILE A 233 -16.64 -10.18 -6.70
N GLY A 234 -16.87 -9.49 -5.58
CA GLY A 234 -17.32 -10.11 -4.33
C GLY A 234 -16.21 -10.74 -3.47
N ALA A 235 -14.95 -10.35 -3.66
CA ALA A 235 -13.87 -10.73 -2.75
C ALA A 235 -14.11 -10.13 -1.35
N LYS A 236 -13.72 -10.88 -0.31
CA LYS A 236 -13.73 -10.39 1.07
C LYS A 236 -12.62 -9.35 1.25
N LEU A 237 -13.01 -8.17 1.74
CA LEU A 237 -12.12 -7.11 2.18
C LEU A 237 -12.17 -7.00 3.69
N VAL A 238 -11.05 -6.71 4.33
CA VAL A 238 -10.91 -6.71 5.78
C VAL A 238 -10.24 -5.42 6.28
N ASN A 239 -10.72 -4.93 7.42
CA ASN A 239 -10.21 -3.76 8.15
C ASN A 239 -10.26 -2.40 7.41
N MET A 240 -10.94 -2.29 6.27
CA MET A 240 -10.96 -1.08 5.43
C MET A 240 -11.27 0.22 6.20
N GLU A 241 -12.07 0.14 7.25
CA GLU A 241 -12.45 1.24 8.13
C GLU A 241 -11.35 1.73 9.09
N LEU A 242 -10.22 1.04 9.18
CA LEU A 242 -9.11 1.34 10.10
C LEU A 242 -7.90 1.95 9.35
N PRO A 243 -8.01 3.06 8.60
CA PRO A 243 -6.87 3.60 7.84
C PRO A 243 -5.70 3.97 8.75
N ASN A 244 -4.49 3.98 8.20
CA ASN A 244 -3.27 4.40 8.89
C ASN A 244 -2.81 5.77 8.35
N ARG A 245 -1.98 6.48 9.10
CA ARG A 245 -1.29 7.70 8.66
C ARG A 245 0.21 7.53 8.83
N HIS A 246 0.98 8.15 7.94
CA HIS A 246 2.44 8.23 8.05
C HIS A 246 2.82 9.65 8.53
N ALA A 247 4.11 9.90 8.76
CA ALA A 247 4.62 11.22 9.10
C ALA A 247 5.97 11.45 8.45
N GLY A 248 6.34 12.71 8.23
CA GLY A 248 7.61 13.06 7.60
C GLY A 248 7.76 14.57 7.44
N PRO A 249 8.74 15.03 6.65
CA PRO A 249 8.97 16.43 6.36
C PRO A 249 7.70 17.12 5.83
N LYS A 250 7.42 18.32 6.35
CA LYS A 250 6.27 19.12 5.92
C LYS A 250 6.45 19.60 4.48
N PHE A 251 5.36 19.59 3.72
CA PHE A 251 5.29 19.97 2.29
C PHE A 251 6.07 19.11 1.29
N PHE A 252 7.04 18.31 1.73
CA PHE A 252 7.77 17.33 0.92
C PHE A 252 7.31 15.92 1.29
N ALA A 253 6.06 15.58 0.94
CA ALA A 253 5.46 14.33 1.39
C ALA A 253 6.20 13.13 0.80
N ARG A 254 6.84 12.35 1.67
CA ARG A 254 7.54 11.12 1.29
C ARG A 254 7.66 10.21 2.51
N ALA A 255 7.34 8.94 2.35
CA ALA A 255 7.64 7.94 3.35
C ALA A 255 9.16 7.82 3.53
N GLY A 256 9.61 7.94 4.77
CA GLY A 256 11.03 7.79 5.10
C GLY A 256 11.46 8.44 6.40
N LYS A 257 10.62 8.34 7.42
CA LYS A 257 10.96 8.83 8.76
C LYS A 257 12.01 7.95 9.44
N SER A 258 12.26 6.75 8.91
CA SER A 258 13.04 5.74 9.61
C SER A 258 14.56 5.95 9.58
N THR A 259 15.00 6.73 8.63
CA THR A 259 16.42 7.01 8.46
C THR A 259 16.94 8.08 9.42
N TRP A 260 16.06 8.92 9.98
CA TRP A 260 16.45 10.11 10.71
C TRP A 260 17.06 9.80 12.08
N ILE A 261 18.29 10.25 12.30
CA ILE A 261 18.99 10.18 13.59
C ILE A 261 18.83 11.53 14.29
N GLY A 262 17.62 11.77 14.80
CA GLY A 262 17.26 12.98 15.54
C GLY A 262 16.12 12.72 16.52
N VAL A 263 15.86 13.68 17.39
CA VAL A 263 14.75 13.64 18.35
C VAL A 263 13.71 14.70 18.03
N TYR A 264 12.44 14.41 18.31
CA TYR A 264 11.37 15.37 18.08
C TYR A 264 11.33 16.43 19.17
N ARG A 265 11.25 17.70 18.79
CA ARG A 265 11.23 18.85 19.70
C ARG A 265 10.12 19.85 19.41
N TYR A 266 9.71 20.55 20.46
CA TYR A 266 8.94 21.78 20.41
C TYR A 266 9.81 22.95 19.92
N PRO A 267 9.21 24.10 19.51
CA PRO A 267 9.96 25.29 19.09
C PRO A 267 10.88 25.87 20.19
N ASN A 268 10.57 25.60 21.46
CA ASN A 268 11.39 26.02 22.60
C ASN A 268 12.54 25.05 22.94
N GLY A 269 12.76 24.00 22.11
CA GLY A 269 13.83 23.02 22.30
C GLY A 269 13.52 21.86 23.26
N LYS A 270 12.36 21.87 23.95
CA LYS A 270 11.94 20.74 24.80
C LYS A 270 11.65 19.51 23.92
N LEU A 271 11.98 18.31 24.42
CA LEU A 271 11.58 17.05 23.80
C LEU A 271 10.05 16.93 23.69
N LEU A 272 9.58 16.44 22.54
CA LEU A 272 8.17 16.19 22.27
C LEU A 272 7.73 14.85 22.86
N GLY A 273 8.49 13.79 22.61
CA GLY A 273 8.19 12.45 23.12
C GLY A 273 9.01 12.05 24.35
N PRO A 274 8.55 11.05 25.12
CA PRO A 274 9.22 10.59 26.33
C PRO A 274 10.16 9.39 26.12
N PHE A 275 10.30 8.88 24.88
CA PHE A 275 10.91 7.57 24.65
C PHE A 275 12.43 7.57 24.62
N VAL A 276 13.03 8.61 24.04
CA VAL A 276 14.49 8.79 23.95
C VAL A 276 14.82 10.27 24.09
N ASP A 277 15.93 10.57 24.75
CA ASP A 277 16.49 11.93 24.85
C ASP A 277 17.62 12.17 23.84
N LYS A 278 18.23 11.10 23.33
CA LYS A 278 19.25 11.08 22.29
C LYS A 278 19.01 9.93 21.31
N ALA A 279 18.85 10.27 20.03
CA ALA A 279 18.82 9.29 18.95
C ALA A 279 20.25 8.85 18.57
N THR A 280 20.39 7.61 18.13
CA THR A 280 21.62 7.01 17.59
C THR A 280 21.28 6.13 16.40
N ARG A 281 22.28 5.65 15.65
CA ARG A 281 22.05 4.64 14.60
C ARG A 281 21.38 3.36 15.13
N GLU A 282 21.64 3.05 16.40
CA GLU A 282 21.05 1.90 17.07
C GLU A 282 19.61 2.17 17.49
N VAL A 283 19.35 3.29 18.17
CA VAL A 283 18.02 3.61 18.71
C VAL A 283 17.56 4.96 18.18
N GLY A 284 16.59 4.95 17.26
CA GLY A 284 15.94 6.15 16.74
C GLY A 284 14.78 6.63 17.61
N ASP A 285 14.25 7.82 17.32
CA ASP A 285 13.09 8.36 18.04
C ASP A 285 11.77 7.80 17.50
N ILE A 286 11.19 6.87 18.26
CA ILE A 286 9.93 6.19 17.96
C ILE A 286 8.67 7.01 18.28
N THR A 287 8.79 8.27 18.72
CA THR A 287 7.63 9.12 19.02
C THR A 287 6.67 9.21 17.83
N CYS A 288 7.21 9.26 16.61
CA CYS A 288 6.44 9.33 15.38
C CYS A 288 5.62 8.06 15.05
N ASP A 289 5.97 6.92 15.66
CA ASP A 289 5.33 5.63 15.50
C ASP A 289 4.25 5.42 16.56
N VAL A 290 4.57 5.74 17.82
CA VAL A 290 3.66 5.56 18.96
C VAL A 290 2.64 6.69 19.07
N TRP A 291 3.10 7.93 18.95
CA TRP A 291 2.30 9.14 19.04
C TRP A 291 2.27 9.85 17.68
N ASN A 292 1.80 9.15 16.65
CA ASN A 292 1.78 9.67 15.28
C ASN A 292 0.99 10.99 15.12
N SER A 293 0.02 11.26 16.00
CA SER A 293 -0.75 12.51 16.01
C SER A 293 0.00 13.71 16.62
N ALA A 294 1.16 13.52 17.25
CA ALA A 294 1.86 14.57 18.01
C ALA A 294 2.03 15.86 17.20
N TYR A 295 2.37 15.75 15.92
CA TYR A 295 2.52 16.90 15.02
C TYR A 295 1.23 17.71 14.86
N THR A 296 0.10 17.01 14.71
CA THR A 296 -1.21 17.63 14.61
C THR A 296 -1.66 18.17 15.97
N ASP A 297 -1.36 17.45 17.06
CA ASP A 297 -1.71 17.85 18.43
C ASP A 297 -1.06 19.19 18.80
N VAL A 298 0.24 19.36 18.52
CA VAL A 298 0.95 20.62 18.83
C VAL A 298 0.48 21.79 17.97
N LEU A 299 0.03 21.54 16.74
CA LEU A 299 -0.57 22.59 15.90
C LEU A 299 -1.96 22.99 16.43
N MET A 300 -2.78 22.01 16.84
CA MET A 300 -4.14 22.25 17.32
C MET A 300 -4.18 22.96 18.68
N ASN A 301 -3.21 22.69 19.57
CA ASN A 301 -3.14 23.31 20.90
C ASN A 301 -2.26 24.57 20.95
N GLY A 302 -1.69 25.00 19.82
CA GLY A 302 -0.89 26.23 19.71
C GLY A 302 0.53 26.14 20.31
N THR A 303 1.02 24.96 20.65
CA THR A 303 2.39 24.77 21.21
C THR A 303 3.44 24.38 20.17
N GLY A 304 3.01 24.07 18.95
CA GLY A 304 3.84 23.66 17.83
C GLY A 304 4.42 24.83 17.02
N PRO A 305 5.01 24.53 15.85
CA PRO A 305 5.09 23.22 15.21
C PRO A 305 6.09 22.25 15.87
N ALA A 306 6.12 21.00 15.40
CA ALA A 306 7.08 19.99 15.84
C ALA A 306 8.20 19.83 14.81
N TYR A 307 9.43 19.71 15.30
CA TYR A 307 10.63 19.56 14.49
C TYR A 307 11.35 18.26 14.82
N ILE A 308 11.98 17.63 13.83
CA ILE A 308 13.06 16.68 14.10
C ILE A 308 14.37 17.43 14.20
N ASP A 309 15.09 17.23 15.31
CA ASP A 309 16.35 17.91 15.62
C ASP A 309 17.51 16.89 15.57
N CYS A 310 18.41 17.09 14.60
CA CYS A 310 19.63 16.28 14.42
C CYS A 310 20.91 17.04 14.84
N THR A 311 20.80 18.18 15.53
CA THR A 311 21.97 19.00 15.91
C THR A 311 22.89 18.35 16.94
N GLY A 312 22.38 17.36 17.69
CA GLY A 312 23.18 16.54 18.60
C GLY A 312 23.91 15.36 17.95
N THR A 313 23.75 15.18 16.63
CA THR A 313 24.24 14.02 15.89
C THR A 313 25.65 14.28 15.35
N GLY A 314 26.59 13.37 15.65
CA GLY A 314 27.99 13.48 15.23
C GLY A 314 28.17 13.30 13.72
N PRO A 315 29.31 13.72 13.15
CA PRO A 315 29.54 13.71 11.70
C PRO A 315 29.45 12.32 11.06
N GLU A 316 29.87 11.26 11.75
CA GLU A 316 29.77 9.88 11.26
C GLU A 316 28.31 9.41 11.16
N ASP A 317 27.51 9.67 12.20
CA ASP A 317 26.09 9.32 12.20
C ASP A 317 25.31 10.19 11.19
N MET A 318 25.70 11.44 10.99
CA MET A 318 25.14 12.30 9.94
C MET A 318 25.43 11.75 8.54
N ALA A 319 26.64 11.25 8.30
CA ALA A 319 27.00 10.61 7.03
C ALA A 319 26.21 9.32 6.81
N PHE A 320 26.11 8.47 7.83
CA PHE A 320 25.28 7.27 7.81
C PHE A 320 23.81 7.58 7.52
N MET A 321 23.25 8.58 8.21
CA MET A 321 21.87 9.04 7.99
C MET A 321 21.68 9.46 6.52
N ARG A 322 22.62 10.24 5.98
CA ARG A 322 22.53 10.71 4.58
C ARG A 322 22.60 9.57 3.56
N GLU A 323 23.41 8.55 3.82
CA GLU A 323 23.48 7.32 3.00
C GLU A 323 22.18 6.52 3.07
N GLY A 324 21.62 6.33 4.27
CA GLY A 324 20.30 5.72 4.44
C GLY A 324 19.21 6.50 3.71
N MET A 325 19.29 7.84 3.68
CA MET A 325 18.26 8.69 3.04
C MET A 325 18.31 8.49 1.52
N ALA A 326 19.52 8.33 0.97
CA ALA A 326 19.69 7.98 -0.44
C ALA A 326 19.15 6.57 -0.73
N SER A 327 19.46 5.59 0.11
CA SER A 327 18.98 4.21 0.01
C SER A 327 17.45 4.13 0.05
N GLU A 328 16.80 4.93 0.90
CA GLU A 328 15.34 5.06 1.06
C GLU A 328 14.66 5.89 -0.05
N GLY A 329 15.45 6.46 -0.97
CA GLY A 329 14.94 7.24 -2.09
C GLY A 329 14.48 8.64 -1.72
N LEU A 330 15.04 9.25 -0.67
CA LEU A 330 14.85 10.65 -0.29
C LEU A 330 15.76 11.61 -1.09
N THR A 331 16.28 11.18 -2.24
CA THR A 331 17.24 11.95 -3.06
C THR A 331 16.71 13.32 -3.48
N GLY A 332 15.40 13.43 -3.77
CA GLY A 332 14.79 14.74 -4.06
C GLY A 332 14.83 15.71 -2.88
N LEU A 333 14.67 15.20 -1.65
CA LEU A 333 14.79 16.00 -0.43
C LEU A 333 16.25 16.39 -0.19
N LEU A 334 17.18 15.44 -0.34
CA LEU A 334 18.62 15.69 -0.19
C LEU A 334 19.12 16.75 -1.18
N ASN A 335 18.76 16.64 -2.46
CA ASN A 335 19.12 17.63 -3.48
C ASN A 335 18.61 19.02 -3.12
N TYR A 336 17.34 19.11 -2.68
CA TYR A 336 16.76 20.38 -2.26
C TYR A 336 17.49 20.98 -1.03
N MET A 337 17.84 20.14 -0.05
CA MET A 337 18.61 20.57 1.12
C MET A 337 19.98 21.11 0.71
N ASP A 338 20.71 20.41 -0.16
CA ASP A 338 22.02 20.84 -0.65
C ASP A 338 21.92 22.20 -1.40
N GLU A 339 20.97 22.32 -2.33
CA GLU A 339 20.75 23.54 -3.12
C GLU A 339 20.39 24.76 -2.28
N LYS A 340 19.70 24.54 -1.15
CA LYS A 340 19.26 25.61 -0.25
C LYS A 340 20.15 25.80 0.97
N GLY A 341 21.21 24.99 1.12
CA GLY A 341 22.10 25.03 2.27
C GLY A 341 21.43 24.61 3.60
N ILE A 342 20.39 23.77 3.53
CA ILE A 342 19.69 23.23 4.70
C ILE A 342 20.49 22.04 5.24
N ASP A 343 21.33 22.32 6.22
CA ASP A 343 22.14 21.32 6.93
C ASP A 343 21.40 20.78 8.18
N PRO A 344 20.96 19.50 8.24
CA PRO A 344 20.22 18.99 9.38
C PRO A 344 21.04 18.92 10.69
N SER A 345 22.37 19.01 10.63
CA SER A 345 23.21 19.14 11.83
C SER A 345 23.13 20.54 12.47
N LYS A 346 22.51 21.50 11.78
CA LYS A 346 22.37 22.90 12.22
C LYS A 346 20.92 23.36 12.24
N HIS A 347 20.09 22.81 11.36
CA HIS A 347 18.72 23.23 11.15
C HIS A 347 17.77 22.09 11.48
N ALA A 348 16.85 22.31 12.42
CA ALA A 348 15.77 21.37 12.67
C ALA A 348 14.77 21.39 11.49
N VAL A 349 14.20 20.23 11.16
CA VAL A 349 13.28 20.08 10.01
C VAL A 349 11.85 19.91 10.53
N GLU A 350 10.92 20.75 10.06
CA GLU A 350 9.52 20.65 10.47
C GLU A 350 8.88 19.36 9.94
N PHE A 351 8.26 18.60 10.84
CA PHE A 351 7.55 17.36 10.50
C PHE A 351 6.04 17.53 10.62
N MET A 352 5.30 16.74 9.85
CA MET A 352 3.85 16.69 9.90
C MET A 352 3.33 15.27 9.83
N GLN A 353 2.10 15.08 10.32
CA GLN A 353 1.32 13.89 10.04
C GLN A 353 0.73 13.98 8.62
N TYR A 354 0.89 12.92 7.83
CA TYR A 354 0.36 12.84 6.47
C TYR A 354 -1.11 12.37 6.46
N GLU A 355 -1.69 12.35 5.26
CA GLU A 355 -3.05 11.91 5.01
C GLU A 355 -3.26 10.42 5.28
N PRO A 356 -4.51 9.99 5.53
CA PRO A 356 -4.81 8.58 5.70
C PRO A 356 -4.60 7.78 4.40
N HIS A 357 -4.11 6.56 4.55
CA HIS A 357 -3.89 5.60 3.46
C HIS A 357 -4.38 4.20 3.84
N LEU A 358 -4.65 3.40 2.81
CA LEU A 358 -5.14 2.02 2.92
C LEU A 358 -4.02 1.00 2.72
N ILE A 359 -2.96 1.12 3.53
CA ILE A 359 -1.85 0.15 3.55
C ILE A 359 -2.10 -0.90 4.61
N GLY A 360 -2.08 -2.17 4.23
CA GLY A 360 -2.46 -3.28 5.09
C GLY A 360 -3.97 -3.36 5.28
N ARG A 361 -4.75 -2.87 4.28
CA ARG A 361 -6.22 -2.74 4.30
C ARG A 361 -6.76 -3.11 2.92
N GLY A 362 -7.68 -4.07 2.87
CA GLY A 362 -8.19 -4.57 1.60
C GLY A 362 -8.38 -6.07 1.60
N LEU A 363 -7.89 -6.74 0.56
CA LEU A 363 -8.16 -8.15 0.30
C LEU A 363 -7.72 -9.03 1.47
N GLU A 364 -8.65 -9.82 1.97
CA GLU A 364 -8.31 -10.94 2.85
C GLU A 364 -7.61 -12.02 2.03
N ILE A 365 -6.48 -12.49 2.55
CA ILE A 365 -5.78 -13.66 2.02
C ILE A 365 -5.72 -14.75 3.08
N ASP A 366 -5.69 -16.02 2.66
CA ASP A 366 -5.33 -17.15 3.51
C ASP A 366 -3.81 -17.23 3.76
N ILE A 367 -3.35 -18.29 4.43
CA ILE A 367 -1.93 -18.48 4.76
C ILE A 367 -1.04 -18.59 3.50
N ASP A 368 -1.61 -18.97 2.37
CA ASP A 368 -0.92 -19.19 1.09
C ASP A 368 -1.11 -18.03 0.10
N GLY A 369 -1.80 -16.96 0.51
CA GLY A 369 -1.99 -15.75 -0.28
C GLY A 369 -3.23 -15.76 -1.20
N GLN A 370 -4.07 -16.81 -1.16
CA GLN A 370 -5.30 -16.89 -1.94
C GLN A 370 -6.42 -16.08 -1.26
N THR A 371 -7.20 -15.37 -2.05
CA THR A 371 -8.36 -14.60 -1.58
C THR A 371 -9.60 -15.49 -1.47
N SER A 372 -10.72 -14.93 -1.00
CA SER A 372 -12.00 -15.64 -1.00
C SER A 372 -12.56 -15.96 -2.41
N VAL A 373 -11.96 -15.44 -3.48
CA VAL A 373 -12.31 -15.79 -4.87
C VAL A 373 -11.31 -16.86 -5.36
N PRO A 374 -11.78 -18.06 -5.73
CA PRO A 374 -10.89 -19.13 -6.15
C PRO A 374 -9.98 -18.71 -7.31
N GLY A 375 -8.69 -19.04 -7.18
CA GLY A 375 -7.66 -18.71 -8.16
C GLY A 375 -7.17 -17.25 -8.16
N LEU A 376 -7.80 -16.37 -7.38
CA LEU A 376 -7.34 -14.99 -7.18
C LEU A 376 -6.48 -14.92 -5.92
N TYR A 377 -5.28 -14.37 -6.05
CA TYR A 377 -4.32 -14.15 -4.96
C TYR A 377 -4.05 -12.66 -4.78
N ALA A 378 -3.49 -12.27 -3.63
CA ALA A 378 -3.08 -10.89 -3.39
C ALA A 378 -1.77 -10.78 -2.58
N THR A 379 -1.00 -9.72 -2.82
CA THR A 379 0.25 -9.44 -2.10
C THR A 379 0.61 -7.95 -2.08
N GLY A 380 1.24 -7.50 -1.00
CA GLY A 380 1.67 -6.12 -0.81
C GLY A 380 0.62 -5.27 -0.10
N ASP A 381 0.67 -3.95 -0.34
CA ASP A 381 -0.03 -2.96 0.49
C ASP A 381 -1.56 -3.11 0.54
N MET A 382 -2.20 -3.80 -0.42
CA MET A 382 -3.65 -4.01 -0.44
C MET A 382 -4.15 -5.20 0.39
N VAL A 383 -3.26 -6.03 0.92
CA VAL A 383 -3.65 -7.16 1.79
C VAL A 383 -4.18 -6.59 3.10
N GLY A 384 -5.36 -7.03 3.55
CA GLY A 384 -6.04 -6.41 4.69
C GLY A 384 -5.77 -7.03 6.06
N ASN A 385 -5.30 -8.29 6.09
CA ASN A 385 -5.06 -9.06 7.31
C ASN A 385 -3.57 -9.34 7.58
N PHE A 386 -2.67 -8.67 6.87
CA PHE A 386 -1.23 -8.70 7.12
C PHE A 386 -0.53 -7.49 6.49
N ARG A 387 0.52 -6.98 7.14
CA ARG A 387 1.36 -5.89 6.62
C ARG A 387 2.79 -5.94 7.18
N ALA A 388 3.79 -5.92 6.32
CA ALA A 388 5.17 -5.64 6.74
C ALA A 388 5.90 -4.79 5.68
N ASP A 389 5.16 -3.84 5.09
CA ASP A 389 5.61 -2.94 4.02
C ASP A 389 6.37 -3.71 2.91
N ILE A 390 7.60 -3.31 2.59
CA ILE A 390 8.39 -3.97 1.53
C ILE A 390 8.70 -5.43 1.86
N ALA A 391 8.99 -5.74 3.12
CA ALA A 391 9.29 -7.11 3.54
C ALA A 391 8.07 -8.00 3.37
N GLY A 392 6.91 -7.52 3.81
CA GLY A 392 5.64 -8.20 3.67
C GLY A 392 5.27 -8.43 2.21
N ALA A 393 5.42 -7.40 1.36
CA ALA A 393 5.19 -7.53 -0.07
C ALA A 393 6.11 -8.58 -0.70
N ALA A 394 7.40 -8.58 -0.38
CA ALA A 394 8.36 -9.52 -0.95
C ALA A 394 8.05 -10.97 -0.55
N VAL A 395 7.85 -11.21 0.74
CA VAL A 395 7.63 -12.56 1.29
C VAL A 395 6.27 -13.13 0.88
N TYR A 396 5.18 -12.38 1.05
CA TYR A 396 3.86 -12.86 0.62
C TYR A 396 3.73 -12.90 -0.90
N GLY A 397 4.46 -12.05 -1.63
CA GLY A 397 4.55 -12.18 -3.07
C GLY A 397 5.14 -13.53 -3.45
N TRP A 398 6.27 -13.88 -2.84
CA TRP A 398 6.90 -15.18 -3.04
C TRP A 398 5.97 -16.35 -2.69
N ILE A 399 5.34 -16.34 -1.50
CA ILE A 399 4.39 -17.39 -1.07
C ILE A 399 3.23 -17.55 -2.06
N ALA A 400 2.58 -16.43 -2.44
CA ALA A 400 1.45 -16.46 -3.37
C ALA A 400 1.87 -16.97 -4.76
N GLY A 401 3.06 -16.59 -5.24
CA GLY A 401 3.61 -17.07 -6.51
C GLY A 401 3.89 -18.57 -6.51
N GLU A 402 4.56 -19.08 -5.48
CA GLU A 402 4.82 -20.52 -5.28
C GLU A 402 3.51 -21.30 -5.26
N HIS A 403 2.55 -20.87 -4.45
CA HIS A 403 1.29 -21.58 -4.29
C HIS A 403 0.45 -21.56 -5.56
N ALA A 404 0.36 -20.41 -6.24
CA ALA A 404 -0.39 -20.28 -7.49
C ALA A 404 0.18 -21.18 -8.60
N ALA A 405 1.52 -21.28 -8.71
CA ALA A 405 2.17 -22.16 -9.68
C ALA A 405 1.96 -23.65 -9.36
N ALA A 406 2.04 -24.03 -8.08
CA ALA A 406 1.80 -25.41 -7.65
C ALA A 406 0.35 -25.88 -7.87
N HIS A 407 -0.61 -24.94 -7.96
CA HIS A 407 -2.05 -25.24 -8.03
C HIS A 407 -2.73 -24.68 -9.30
N LEU A 408 -2.02 -24.62 -10.44
CA LEU A 408 -2.56 -24.11 -11.70
C LEU A 408 -3.83 -24.83 -12.17
N GLY A 409 -3.88 -26.15 -11.99
CA GLY A 409 -4.87 -27.02 -12.63
C GLY A 409 -4.66 -27.15 -14.15
N ASP A 410 -5.44 -28.01 -14.79
CA ASP A 410 -5.32 -28.39 -16.21
C ASP A 410 -6.47 -27.88 -17.10
N ALA A 411 -7.53 -27.30 -16.52
CA ALA A 411 -8.69 -26.76 -17.24
C ALA A 411 -8.31 -25.77 -18.37
N PRO A 412 -8.98 -25.77 -19.53
CA PRO A 412 -8.67 -24.82 -20.61
C PRO A 412 -8.85 -23.36 -20.16
N LEU A 413 -8.12 -22.44 -20.79
CA LEU A 413 -8.34 -21.00 -20.59
C LEU A 413 -9.75 -20.62 -21.03
N ALA A 414 -10.46 -19.84 -20.23
CA ALA A 414 -11.82 -19.41 -20.53
C ALA A 414 -11.85 -18.40 -21.69
N ASP A 415 -12.96 -18.39 -22.43
CA ASP A 415 -13.29 -17.34 -23.39
C ASP A 415 -13.87 -16.13 -22.64
N ILE A 416 -13.00 -15.16 -22.32
CA ILE A 416 -13.37 -14.01 -21.48
C ILE A 416 -13.87 -12.82 -22.29
N GLU A 417 -13.40 -12.67 -23.52
CA GLU A 417 -13.67 -11.53 -24.41
C GLU A 417 -15.11 -11.50 -24.92
N ASN A 418 -15.73 -12.67 -25.07
CA ASN A 418 -17.10 -12.80 -25.58
C ASN A 418 -18.17 -12.83 -24.47
N THR A 419 -17.78 -12.60 -23.22
CA THR A 419 -18.73 -12.60 -22.10
C THR A 419 -19.56 -11.31 -22.06
N PRO A 420 -20.83 -11.36 -21.59
CA PRO A 420 -21.65 -10.16 -21.40
C PRO A 420 -20.97 -9.12 -20.49
N TRP A 421 -20.27 -9.58 -19.46
CA TRP A 421 -19.51 -8.73 -18.55
C TRP A 421 -18.40 -7.98 -19.28
N ALA A 422 -17.59 -8.66 -20.10
CA ALA A 422 -16.53 -8.01 -20.88
C ALA A 422 -17.07 -6.89 -21.78
N GLN A 423 -18.17 -7.15 -22.49
CA GLN A 423 -18.81 -6.16 -23.36
C GLN A 423 -19.37 -4.97 -22.57
N GLU A 424 -20.00 -5.22 -21.43
CA GLU A 424 -20.50 -4.17 -20.52
C GLU A 424 -19.35 -3.28 -20.04
N ARG A 425 -18.24 -3.87 -19.58
CA ARG A 425 -17.11 -3.12 -19.04
C ARG A 425 -16.38 -2.31 -20.10
N MET A 426 -16.18 -2.87 -21.30
CA MET A 426 -15.61 -2.14 -22.43
C MET A 426 -16.47 -0.94 -22.83
N ALA A 427 -17.80 -1.09 -22.89
CA ALA A 427 -18.72 0.00 -23.18
C ALA A 427 -18.69 1.06 -22.05
N TYR A 428 -18.68 0.62 -20.79
CA TYR A 428 -18.63 1.48 -19.61
C TYR A 428 -17.43 2.41 -19.61
N TYR A 429 -16.24 1.93 -20.00
CA TYR A 429 -15.05 2.77 -20.09
C TYR A 429 -14.98 3.58 -21.39
N SER A 430 -15.45 3.02 -22.50
CA SER A 430 -15.43 3.73 -23.80
C SER A 430 -16.25 5.02 -23.79
N ARG A 431 -17.36 5.05 -23.04
CA ARG A 431 -18.25 6.22 -22.98
C ARG A 431 -17.56 7.52 -22.54
N PHE A 432 -16.48 7.43 -21.74
CA PHE A 432 -15.75 8.62 -21.27
C PHE A 432 -14.97 9.29 -22.41
N MET A 433 -14.48 8.51 -23.38
CA MET A 433 -13.77 9.01 -24.57
C MET A 433 -14.72 9.44 -25.70
N GLU A 434 -15.95 8.92 -25.70
CA GLU A 434 -16.96 9.24 -26.73
C GLU A 434 -17.63 10.60 -26.49
N ARG A 435 -17.45 11.20 -25.31
CA ARG A 435 -17.98 12.52 -24.99
C ARG A 435 -17.09 13.61 -25.58
N PRO A 436 -17.65 14.58 -26.34
CA PRO A 436 -16.86 15.66 -26.92
C PRO A 436 -16.35 16.66 -25.88
N SER A 437 -17.05 16.79 -24.76
CA SER A 437 -16.71 17.67 -23.64
C SER A 437 -17.35 17.16 -22.34
N GLY A 438 -16.82 17.59 -21.21
CA GLY A 438 -17.27 17.14 -19.90
C GLY A 438 -16.35 17.61 -18.77
N ALA A 439 -16.67 17.18 -17.55
CA ALA A 439 -15.87 17.46 -16.36
C ALA A 439 -14.53 16.75 -16.41
N HIS A 440 -13.49 17.37 -15.85
CA HIS A 440 -12.18 16.74 -15.76
C HIS A 440 -12.12 15.80 -14.54
N TRP A 441 -11.44 14.65 -14.66
CA TRP A 441 -11.33 13.65 -13.58
C TRP A 441 -10.89 14.23 -12.23
N LYS A 442 -10.06 15.29 -12.27
CA LYS A 442 -9.51 15.95 -11.09
C LYS A 442 -10.59 16.60 -10.24
N GLU A 443 -11.65 17.12 -10.84
CA GLU A 443 -12.78 17.71 -10.12
C GLU A 443 -13.49 16.65 -9.27
N ALA A 444 -13.78 15.49 -9.88
CA ALA A 444 -14.38 14.36 -9.17
C ALA A 444 -13.46 13.80 -8.07
N ASN A 445 -12.14 13.70 -8.32
CA ASN A 445 -11.21 13.24 -7.29
C ASN A 445 -11.11 14.23 -6.12
N LEU A 446 -11.08 15.54 -6.38
CA LEU A 446 -11.08 16.55 -5.31
C LEU A 446 -12.38 16.52 -4.50
N ALA A 447 -13.53 16.36 -5.16
CA ALA A 447 -14.81 16.19 -4.48
C ALA A 447 -14.82 14.92 -3.60
N LEU A 448 -14.30 13.79 -4.10
CA LEU A 448 -14.12 12.57 -3.31
C LEU A 448 -13.25 12.83 -2.07
N GLN A 449 -12.09 13.47 -2.24
CA GLN A 449 -11.19 13.77 -1.13
C GLN A 449 -11.88 14.63 -0.06
N GLN A 450 -12.67 15.63 -0.45
CA GLN A 450 -13.44 16.44 0.48
C GLN A 450 -14.50 15.62 1.22
N ILE A 451 -15.27 14.79 0.50
CA ILE A 451 -16.27 13.91 1.10
C ILE A 451 -15.61 12.97 2.12
N MET A 452 -14.48 12.36 1.78
CA MET A 452 -13.75 11.48 2.69
C MET A 452 -13.23 12.22 3.92
N ALA A 453 -12.72 13.44 3.77
CA ALA A 453 -12.22 14.25 4.87
C ALA A 453 -13.31 14.72 5.85
N ASP A 454 -14.52 14.97 5.37
CA ASP A 454 -15.61 15.54 6.17
C ASP A 454 -16.54 14.49 6.75
N TYR A 455 -16.79 13.39 6.02
CA TYR A 455 -17.79 12.38 6.40
C TYR A 455 -17.20 11.04 6.83
N ALA A 456 -15.96 10.73 6.45
CA ALA A 456 -15.28 9.47 6.77
C ALA A 456 -13.84 9.69 7.28
N ALA A 457 -13.63 10.78 8.01
CA ALA A 457 -12.31 11.19 8.49
C ALA A 457 -11.63 10.09 9.32
N ALA A 458 -10.31 9.98 9.20
CA ALA A 458 -9.51 9.22 10.16
C ALA A 458 -9.17 10.13 11.35
N GLY A 459 -9.35 9.62 12.56
CA GLY A 459 -9.05 10.32 13.81
C GLY A 459 -7.56 10.59 14.04
N PRO A 460 -7.20 11.06 15.25
CA PRO A 460 -8.08 11.22 16.41
C PRO A 460 -8.91 12.52 16.42
N HIS A 461 -8.51 13.56 15.67
CA HIS A 461 -9.12 14.91 15.81
C HIS A 461 -10.50 15.04 15.18
N ARG A 462 -10.69 14.40 14.02
CA ARG A 462 -11.99 14.32 13.36
C ARG A 462 -12.58 12.95 13.63
N VAL A 463 -13.85 12.94 14.01
CA VAL A 463 -14.59 11.73 14.41
C VAL A 463 -15.64 11.38 13.36
N ARG A 464 -16.03 10.11 13.34
CA ARG A 464 -17.11 9.57 12.53
C ARG A 464 -18.37 9.41 13.37
N SER A 465 -19.52 9.33 12.73
CA SER A 465 -20.81 8.98 13.34
C SER A 465 -21.73 8.36 12.30
N ALA A 466 -22.81 7.72 12.71
CA ALA A 466 -23.77 7.14 11.77
C ALA A 466 -24.35 8.23 10.87
N THR A 467 -24.63 9.41 11.43
CA THR A 467 -25.12 10.58 10.69
C THR A 467 -24.14 11.02 9.61
N LEU A 468 -22.86 11.20 9.97
CA LEU A 468 -21.84 11.64 9.03
C LEU A 468 -21.60 10.60 7.93
N LEU A 469 -21.49 9.32 8.29
CA LEU A 469 -21.22 8.25 7.34
C LEU A 469 -22.39 8.04 6.36
N ASN A 470 -23.63 8.09 6.83
CA ASN A 470 -24.80 7.98 5.95
C ASN A 470 -24.92 9.17 4.99
N ALA A 471 -24.61 10.39 5.45
CA ALA A 471 -24.53 11.55 4.58
C ALA A 471 -23.40 11.39 3.54
N GLY A 472 -22.22 10.95 3.97
CA GLY A 472 -21.08 10.64 3.12
C GLY A 472 -21.42 9.62 2.03
N LEU A 473 -22.09 8.52 2.37
CA LEU A 473 -22.52 7.50 1.40
C LEU A 473 -23.47 8.07 0.36
N LYS A 474 -24.43 8.89 0.79
CA LYS A 474 -25.33 9.60 -0.13
C LYS A 474 -24.53 10.50 -1.07
N TYR A 475 -23.57 11.29 -0.56
CA TYR A 475 -22.76 12.18 -1.39
C TYR A 475 -21.80 11.42 -2.32
N LEU A 476 -21.24 10.29 -1.90
CA LEU A 476 -20.46 9.41 -2.79
C LEU A 476 -21.34 8.84 -3.91
N ALA A 477 -22.57 8.42 -3.60
CA ALA A 477 -23.50 7.94 -4.62
C ALA A 477 -23.88 9.05 -5.62
N ASP A 478 -24.10 10.28 -5.15
CA ASP A 478 -24.33 11.44 -6.01
C ASP A 478 -23.11 11.75 -6.88
N LEU A 479 -21.92 11.79 -6.27
CA LEU A 479 -20.66 12.02 -6.97
C LEU A 479 -20.41 10.96 -8.04
N ARG A 480 -20.67 9.68 -7.74
CA ARG A 480 -20.57 8.60 -8.73
C ARG A 480 -21.48 8.87 -9.91
N ARG A 481 -22.76 9.15 -9.68
CA ARG A 481 -23.72 9.40 -10.78
C ARG A 481 -23.27 10.57 -11.66
N ASN A 482 -22.83 11.68 -11.06
CA ASN A 482 -22.36 12.84 -11.79
C ASN A 482 -21.05 12.54 -12.54
N ALA A 483 -20.06 11.91 -11.89
CA ALA A 483 -18.80 11.53 -12.51
C ALA A 483 -19.02 10.61 -13.72
N GLU A 484 -19.92 9.63 -13.57
CA GLU A 484 -20.27 8.71 -14.64
C GLU A 484 -20.99 9.38 -15.81
N ALA A 485 -21.82 10.40 -15.54
CA ALA A 485 -22.57 11.13 -16.55
C ALA A 485 -21.75 12.20 -17.28
N GLU A 486 -20.86 12.87 -16.56
CA GLU A 486 -20.25 14.14 -16.99
C GLU A 486 -18.75 14.05 -17.30
N ILE A 487 -18.00 13.10 -16.75
CA ILE A 487 -16.56 13.04 -17.04
C ILE A 487 -16.33 12.77 -18.53
N ALA A 488 -15.45 13.55 -19.13
CA ALA A 488 -14.90 13.31 -20.46
C ALA A 488 -13.38 13.09 -20.37
N ALA A 489 -12.87 12.18 -21.19
CA ALA A 489 -11.44 11.90 -21.34
C ALA A 489 -11.03 12.16 -22.79
N SER A 490 -9.89 12.83 -22.97
CA SER A 490 -9.36 13.19 -24.29
C SER A 490 -8.34 12.17 -24.82
N ASP A 491 -7.74 11.40 -23.92
CA ASP A 491 -6.60 10.53 -24.20
C ASP A 491 -6.51 9.40 -23.16
N ALA A 492 -5.57 8.48 -23.37
CA ALA A 492 -5.32 7.34 -22.49
C ALA A 492 -4.96 7.76 -21.05
N HIS A 493 -4.27 8.89 -20.87
CA HIS A 493 -3.88 9.38 -19.56
C HIS A 493 -5.10 9.83 -18.76
N THR A 494 -5.91 10.72 -19.33
CA THR A 494 -7.13 11.25 -18.71
C THR A 494 -8.17 10.16 -18.49
N LEU A 495 -8.28 9.17 -19.40
CA LEU A 495 -9.13 7.99 -19.22
C LEU A 495 -8.68 7.16 -18.02
N LEU A 496 -7.38 6.84 -17.93
CA LEU A 496 -6.85 6.10 -16.79
C LEU A 496 -7.12 6.82 -15.47
N ARG A 497 -6.92 8.14 -15.44
CA ARG A 497 -7.20 8.94 -14.24
C ARG A 497 -8.68 8.97 -13.87
N ALA A 498 -9.59 8.98 -14.85
CA ALA A 498 -11.01 8.85 -14.60
C ALA A 498 -11.36 7.50 -13.97
N ILE A 499 -10.81 6.40 -14.50
CA ILE A 499 -11.01 5.04 -13.96
C ILE A 499 -10.48 4.94 -12.53
N GLU A 500 -9.27 5.46 -12.27
CA GLU A 500 -8.71 5.48 -10.91
C GLU A 500 -9.58 6.26 -9.93
N THR A 501 -10.20 7.38 -10.35
CA THR A 501 -11.13 8.12 -9.49
C THR A 501 -12.35 7.27 -9.14
N LEU A 502 -12.90 6.49 -10.09
CA LEU A 502 -14.03 5.60 -9.84
C LEU A 502 -13.65 4.43 -8.91
N ASP A 503 -12.44 3.88 -9.06
CA ASP A 503 -11.89 2.90 -8.12
C ASP A 503 -11.77 3.49 -6.70
N LEU A 504 -11.30 4.74 -6.58
CA LEU A 504 -11.21 5.42 -5.28
C LEU A 504 -12.60 5.70 -4.67
N ILE A 505 -13.63 5.97 -5.47
CA ILE A 505 -15.01 6.08 -4.97
C ILE A 505 -15.49 4.73 -4.39
N ASP A 506 -15.19 3.60 -5.03
CA ASP A 506 -15.48 2.28 -4.46
C ASP A 506 -14.77 2.09 -3.11
N ASN A 507 -13.49 2.45 -3.04
CA ASN A 507 -12.73 2.40 -1.79
C ASN A 507 -13.37 3.25 -0.69
N GLY A 508 -13.83 4.47 -1.01
CA GLY A 508 -14.55 5.33 -0.07
C GLY A 508 -15.85 4.73 0.44
N GLU A 509 -16.63 4.11 -0.44
CA GLU A 509 -17.86 3.38 -0.10
C GLU A 509 -17.57 2.23 0.88
N ILE A 510 -16.56 1.41 0.58
CA ILE A 510 -16.16 0.28 1.43
C ILE A 510 -15.73 0.76 2.83
N VAL A 511 -14.92 1.83 2.91
CA VAL A 511 -14.49 2.45 4.18
C VAL A 511 -15.69 2.88 5.00
N MET A 512 -16.69 3.53 4.38
CA MET A 512 -17.87 4.04 5.08
C MET A 512 -18.77 2.92 5.58
N HIS A 513 -18.98 1.86 4.78
CA HIS A 513 -19.76 0.70 5.21
C HIS A 513 -19.09 -0.06 6.36
N GLY A 514 -17.77 -0.26 6.30
CA GLY A 514 -17.03 -0.87 7.41
C GLY A 514 -17.11 -0.01 8.67
N ALA A 515 -17.02 1.31 8.51
CA ALA A 515 -17.11 2.25 9.62
C ALA A 515 -18.52 2.34 10.24
N LEU A 516 -19.58 2.05 9.47
CA LEU A 516 -20.95 1.96 9.98
C LEU A 516 -21.17 0.68 10.81
N GLU A 517 -20.60 -0.43 10.36
CA GLU A 517 -20.72 -1.73 11.01
C GLU A 517 -19.89 -1.80 12.31
N ARG A 518 -18.67 -1.25 12.32
CA ARG A 518 -17.84 -1.19 13.52
C ARG A 518 -18.37 -0.14 14.50
N LYS A 519 -19.15 -0.60 15.49
CA LYS A 519 -19.76 0.23 16.55
C LYS A 519 -18.86 0.32 17.80
N GLU A 520 -17.65 0.82 17.60
CA GLU A 520 -16.66 1.10 18.65
C GLU A 520 -15.70 2.21 18.20
N SER A 521 -14.81 2.65 19.09
CA SER A 521 -13.66 3.49 18.76
C SER A 521 -12.36 2.73 19.01
N ARG A 522 -11.50 2.62 18.00
CA ARG A 522 -10.24 1.87 18.02
C ARG A 522 -9.21 2.47 17.06
N GLY A 523 -8.01 2.76 17.55
CA GLY A 523 -6.96 3.36 16.73
C GLY A 523 -7.42 4.66 16.07
N MET A 524 -7.27 4.80 14.74
CA MET A 524 -7.74 5.99 14.00
C MET A 524 -9.24 5.93 13.64
N HIS A 525 -9.93 4.83 13.92
CA HIS A 525 -11.38 4.75 13.80
C HIS A 525 -12.03 5.26 15.08
N GLN A 526 -12.46 6.52 15.06
CA GLN A 526 -13.09 7.18 16.22
C GLN A 526 -14.54 7.49 15.90
N ARG A 527 -15.46 6.97 16.71
CA ARG A 527 -16.92 7.11 16.59
C ARG A 527 -17.46 7.95 17.74
N SER A 528 -18.03 9.12 17.45
CA SER A 528 -18.59 9.98 18.50
C SER A 528 -19.86 9.42 19.15
N ASP A 529 -20.55 8.51 18.47
CA ASP A 529 -21.70 7.75 18.97
C ASP A 529 -21.33 6.38 19.54
N PHE A 530 -20.04 6.00 19.49
CA PHE A 530 -19.47 4.80 20.14
C PHE A 530 -18.05 5.09 20.64
N THR A 531 -17.93 5.84 21.73
CA THR A 531 -16.66 6.42 22.21
C THR A 531 -15.74 5.46 22.97
N PHE A 532 -16.09 4.17 23.02
CA PHE A 532 -15.35 3.14 23.75
C PHE A 532 -14.73 2.13 22.79
N THR A 533 -13.60 1.56 23.17
CA THR A 533 -13.07 0.34 22.54
C THR A 533 -13.85 -0.86 23.08
N ASN A 534 -14.44 -1.67 22.19
CA ASN A 534 -15.19 -2.85 22.58
C ASN A 534 -14.23 -4.05 22.74
N PRO A 535 -13.98 -4.54 23.96
CA PRO A 535 -13.06 -5.65 24.17
C PRO A 535 -13.51 -6.96 23.51
N LEU A 536 -14.81 -7.15 23.27
CA LEU A 536 -15.35 -8.35 22.61
C LEU A 536 -15.01 -8.44 21.11
N LEU A 537 -14.50 -7.35 20.53
CA LEU A 537 -14.06 -7.26 19.14
C LEU A 537 -12.53 -7.26 19.00
N ALA A 538 -11.77 -7.36 20.10
CA ALA A 538 -10.31 -7.24 20.09
C ALA A 538 -9.63 -8.33 19.24
N ASP A 539 -10.17 -9.55 19.27
CA ASP A 539 -9.64 -10.70 18.54
C ASP A 539 -10.41 -10.99 17.24
N LYS A 540 -11.22 -10.03 16.77
CA LYS A 540 -12.06 -10.19 15.59
C LYS A 540 -11.71 -9.22 14.49
N PHE A 541 -11.79 -9.70 13.26
CA PHE A 541 -11.77 -8.89 12.07
C PHE A 541 -13.15 -8.74 11.47
N LEU A 542 -13.44 -7.51 11.03
CA LEU A 542 -14.59 -7.20 10.21
C LEU A 542 -14.21 -7.40 8.76
N THR A 543 -14.93 -8.28 8.09
CA THR A 543 -14.86 -8.48 6.65
C THR A 543 -16.12 -7.93 5.99
N LEU A 544 -15.96 -7.41 4.78
CA LEU A 544 -17.03 -6.93 3.91
C LEU A 544 -16.90 -7.61 2.56
N ARG A 545 -18.02 -8.00 1.98
CA ARG A 545 -18.08 -8.39 0.56
C ARG A 545 -19.36 -7.88 -0.10
N LYS A 546 -19.31 -7.72 -1.41
CA LYS A 546 -20.48 -7.39 -2.22
C LYS A 546 -21.07 -8.67 -2.81
N GLU A 547 -22.37 -8.89 -2.60
CA GLU A 547 -23.09 -10.04 -3.11
C GLU A 547 -24.46 -9.59 -3.63
N GLN A 548 -24.71 -9.78 -4.92
CA GLN A 548 -25.97 -9.39 -5.58
C GLN A 548 -26.39 -7.93 -5.28
N GLY A 549 -25.40 -7.03 -5.27
CA GLY A 549 -25.62 -5.60 -4.97
C GLY A 549 -25.79 -5.27 -3.49
N ARG A 550 -25.85 -6.25 -2.59
CA ARG A 550 -25.90 -6.07 -1.14
C ARG A 550 -24.50 -6.13 -0.53
N ILE A 551 -24.33 -5.43 0.57
CA ILE A 551 -23.09 -5.42 1.35
C ILE A 551 -23.27 -6.36 2.52
N ILE A 552 -22.41 -7.37 2.59
CA ILE A 552 -22.47 -8.42 3.61
C ILE A 552 -21.32 -8.21 4.59
N PRO A 553 -21.58 -7.69 5.79
CA PRO A 553 -20.60 -7.66 6.87
C PRO A 553 -20.51 -9.02 7.57
N GLU A 554 -19.30 -9.44 7.92
CA GLU A 554 -19.05 -10.65 8.71
C GLU A 554 -17.90 -10.42 9.69
N TRP A 555 -18.12 -10.79 10.95
CA TRP A 555 -17.10 -10.77 11.98
C TRP A 555 -16.50 -12.17 12.16
N ARG A 556 -15.21 -12.32 11.91
CA ARG A 556 -14.48 -13.57 12.13
C ARG A 556 -13.41 -13.41 13.20
N GLN A 557 -12.98 -14.53 13.77
CA GLN A 557 -11.81 -14.54 14.65
C GLN A 557 -10.53 -14.31 13.83
N ARG A 558 -9.54 -13.67 14.46
CA ARG A 558 -8.17 -13.62 13.93
C ARG A 558 -7.59 -15.04 13.92
N TRP A 559 -6.82 -15.37 12.89
CA TRP A 559 -6.14 -16.65 12.82
C TRP A 559 -4.88 -16.62 13.67
N THR A 560 -4.89 -17.38 14.76
CA THR A 560 -3.82 -17.44 15.75
C THR A 560 -2.67 -18.31 15.27
N ALA A 561 -1.44 -17.90 15.60
CA ALA A 561 -0.19 -18.61 15.33
C ALA A 561 0.06 -19.77 16.30
#